data_AF-A0A0P9H1W9-F1
#
_entry.id   AF-A0A0P9H1W9-F1
#
_cell.length_a   1.000
_cell.length_b   1.000
_cell.length_c   1.000
_cell.angle_alpha   90.00
_cell.angle_beta   90.00
_cell.angle_gamma   90.00
#
_symmetry.space_group_name_H-M   'P 1'
#
loop_
_entity.id
_entity.type
_entity.pdbx_description
1 polymer ?
#
loop_
_entity_poly.entity_id
_entity_poly.type
_entity_poly.pdbx_seq_one_letter_code
_entity_poly.pdbx_strand_id
1 'polypeptide(L)'
;TGVRSPVDIGVLSGGAVHYSAVIVDGVTVTPKQRGIVLVLIDPSTGKVRSTGGYDTYLSADESDRLAAAISAAPDGTIVALATYEEGTNSLTDSARAAIASLGAATDLKGKSGAAYALIGVKGAAAGTAIERFDPTAAVTADVGVGALPARADATFSSQIVSYQPDRVTLLVQNNVRGLLAVSEAAFPGWEAYVDGMPTPVLRANGMQRAVVLPPALEGQPHEVTFVYRPLSARVGGAISALALLLALGV
;
A
#
# COMPACT_ATOMS: atom_id res chain seq x y z
N THR A 1 6.48 4.78 -15.52
CA THR A 1 5.85 3.76 -16.37
C THR A 1 4.74 4.31 -17.26
N GLY A 2 3.94 5.30 -16.80
CA GLY A 2 2.83 5.88 -17.60
C GLY A 2 1.47 5.22 -17.39
N VAL A 3 1.43 4.07 -16.70
CA VAL A 3 0.19 3.43 -16.25
C VAL A 3 -0.25 4.03 -14.91
N ARG A 4 -1.54 4.31 -14.76
CA ARG A 4 -2.16 4.69 -13.49
C ARG A 4 -2.67 3.43 -12.79
N SER A 5 -2.25 3.18 -11.54
CA SER A 5 -2.86 2.10 -10.76
C SER A 5 -4.32 2.45 -10.44
N PRO A 6 -5.27 1.49 -10.59
CA PRO A 6 -6.67 1.67 -10.18
C PRO A 6 -6.88 1.46 -8.67
N VAL A 7 -5.91 0.87 -7.95
CA VAL A 7 -5.93 0.62 -6.51
C VAL A 7 -4.63 1.08 -5.85
N ASP A 8 -4.65 1.25 -4.52
CA ASP A 8 -3.44 1.51 -3.75
C ASP A 8 -2.57 0.22 -3.67
N ILE A 9 -1.27 0.36 -3.87
CA ILE A 9 -0.26 -0.71 -3.84
C ILE A 9 0.90 -0.24 -2.97
N GLY A 10 1.23 -1.01 -1.93
CA GLY A 10 2.38 -0.78 -1.07
C GLY A 10 3.33 -1.98 -1.09
N VAL A 11 4.63 -1.72 -1.13
CA VAL A 11 5.69 -2.73 -1.13
C VAL A 11 6.73 -2.36 -0.09
N LEU A 12 6.79 -3.12 0.98
CA LEU A 12 7.83 -3.07 2.00
C LEU A 12 8.83 -4.21 1.76
N SER A 13 10.12 -3.89 1.71
CA SER A 13 11.20 -4.87 1.82
C SER A 13 12.00 -4.60 3.10
N GLY A 14 12.16 -5.62 3.94
CA GLY A 14 12.81 -5.49 5.23
C GLY A 14 14.34 -5.58 5.20
N GLY A 15 14.94 -6.20 4.19
CA GLY A 15 16.36 -6.58 4.20
C GLY A 15 16.74 -7.28 5.52
N ALA A 16 17.67 -6.68 6.26
CA ALA A 16 18.12 -7.13 7.59
C ALA A 16 17.02 -7.25 8.66
N VAL A 17 15.82 -6.69 8.45
CA VAL A 17 14.67 -6.81 9.37
C VAL A 17 13.84 -8.09 9.08
N HIS A 18 14.18 -8.87 8.05
CA HIS A 18 13.59 -10.17 7.68
C HIS A 18 12.06 -10.19 7.44
N TYR A 19 11.40 -9.03 7.40
CA TYR A 19 9.97 -8.89 7.13
C TYR A 19 9.73 -8.06 5.87
N SER A 20 9.06 -8.65 4.89
CA SER A 20 8.64 -7.95 3.67
C SER A 20 7.15 -8.14 3.44
N ALA A 21 6.51 -7.14 2.85
CA ALA A 21 5.07 -7.14 2.59
C ALA A 21 4.74 -6.53 1.23
N VAL A 22 3.84 -7.20 0.49
CA VAL A 22 3.14 -6.60 -0.66
C VAL A 22 1.67 -6.48 -0.28
N ILE A 23 1.15 -5.26 -0.36
CA ILE A 23 -0.22 -4.89 0.00
C ILE A 23 -0.88 -4.35 -1.26
N VAL A 24 -2.05 -4.87 -1.62
CA VAL A 24 -2.86 -4.42 -2.76
C VAL A 24 -4.26 -4.16 -2.26
N ASP A 25 -4.79 -2.96 -2.48
CA ASP A 25 -6.09 -2.48 -1.99
C ASP A 25 -6.29 -2.70 -0.48
N GLY A 26 -5.21 -2.49 0.30
CA GLY A 26 -5.20 -2.73 1.75
C GLY A 26 -5.35 -4.20 2.16
N VAL A 27 -5.06 -5.15 1.28
CA VAL A 27 -4.96 -6.59 1.56
C VAL A 27 -3.50 -7.04 1.38
N THR A 28 -2.92 -7.63 2.43
CA THR A 28 -1.58 -8.23 2.34
C THR A 28 -1.63 -9.52 1.51
N VAL A 29 -0.89 -9.54 0.40
CA VAL A 29 -0.86 -10.64 -0.58
C VAL A 29 0.53 -11.27 -0.73
N THR A 30 1.45 -10.98 0.17
CA THR A 30 2.84 -11.46 0.16
C THR A 30 2.92 -13.00 0.21
N PRO A 31 3.58 -13.64 -0.77
CA PRO A 31 4.11 -14.99 -0.61
C PRO A 31 5.09 -15.04 0.59
N LYS A 32 4.97 -16.04 1.46
CA LYS A 32 5.89 -16.24 2.59
C LYS A 32 7.00 -17.21 2.21
N GLN A 33 7.95 -16.72 1.41
CA GLN A 33 9.09 -17.51 0.94
C GLN A 33 10.30 -16.58 0.81
N ARG A 34 11.48 -17.03 1.26
CA ARG A 34 12.75 -16.35 1.02
C ARG A 34 12.99 -16.15 -0.48
N GLY A 35 13.68 -15.07 -0.83
CA GLY A 35 14.10 -14.79 -2.18
C GLY A 35 13.46 -13.51 -2.71
N ILE A 36 13.01 -13.55 -3.96
CA ILE A 36 12.14 -12.51 -4.51
C ILE A 36 10.70 -12.96 -4.44
N VAL A 37 9.84 -12.07 -3.93
CA VAL A 37 8.39 -12.21 -4.02
C VAL A 37 7.87 -11.32 -5.15
N LEU A 38 6.96 -11.87 -5.95
CA LEU A 38 6.36 -11.26 -7.12
C LEU A 38 4.84 -11.26 -6.97
N VAL A 39 4.20 -10.13 -7.31
CA VAL A 39 2.74 -9.99 -7.37
C VAL A 39 2.38 -9.33 -8.70
N LEU A 40 1.60 -10.03 -9.52
CA LEU A 40 1.09 -9.53 -10.80
C LEU A 40 -0.32 -8.98 -10.62
N ILE A 41 -0.55 -7.75 -11.05
CA ILE A 41 -1.77 -6.98 -10.80
C ILE A 41 -2.38 -6.55 -12.13
N ASP A 42 -3.68 -6.77 -12.29
CA ASP A 42 -4.42 -6.35 -13.47
C ASP A 42 -4.48 -4.82 -13.57
N PRO A 43 -4.01 -4.20 -14.67
CA PRO A 43 -3.90 -2.75 -14.76
C PRO A 43 -5.25 -2.03 -14.88
N SER A 44 -6.33 -2.75 -15.22
CA SER A 44 -7.66 -2.16 -15.41
C SER A 44 -8.54 -2.26 -14.16
N THR A 45 -8.39 -3.34 -13.38
CA THR A 45 -9.24 -3.66 -12.23
C THR A 45 -8.52 -3.61 -10.89
N GLY A 46 -7.18 -3.61 -10.87
CA GLY A 46 -6.39 -3.68 -9.64
C GLY A 46 -6.40 -5.05 -8.95
N LYS A 47 -7.06 -6.05 -9.53
CA LYS A 47 -7.11 -7.39 -8.97
C LYS A 47 -5.76 -8.08 -9.12
N VAL A 48 -5.32 -8.75 -8.06
CA VAL A 48 -4.16 -9.65 -8.11
C VAL A 48 -4.48 -10.82 -9.03
N ARG A 49 -3.65 -11.01 -10.06
CA ARG A 49 -3.75 -12.09 -11.04
C ARG A 49 -3.00 -13.33 -10.58
N SER A 50 -1.83 -13.14 -9.98
CA SER A 50 -1.03 -14.20 -9.38
C SER A 50 -0.03 -13.62 -8.38
N THR A 51 0.45 -14.48 -7.48
CA THR A 51 1.56 -14.20 -6.57
C THR A 51 2.55 -15.37 -6.66
N GLY A 52 3.83 -15.13 -6.40
CA GLY A 52 4.86 -16.15 -6.46
C GLY A 52 6.09 -15.81 -5.62
N GLY A 53 6.60 -16.79 -4.88
CA GLY A 53 7.91 -16.74 -4.24
C GLY A 53 8.93 -17.54 -5.05
N TYR A 54 10.16 -17.03 -5.10
CA TYR A 54 11.26 -17.62 -5.86
C TYR A 54 12.53 -17.53 -5.00
N ASP A 55 13.11 -18.66 -4.58
CA ASP A 55 14.29 -18.69 -3.70
C ASP A 55 15.60 -18.40 -4.46
N THR A 56 15.64 -17.19 -5.01
CA THR A 56 16.76 -16.58 -5.75
C THR A 56 17.98 -16.28 -4.88
N TYR A 57 17.96 -16.66 -3.59
CA TYR A 57 19.16 -16.70 -2.74
C TYR A 57 20.01 -17.94 -3.03
N LEU A 58 19.39 -19.13 -3.03
CA LEU A 58 20.09 -20.41 -3.17
C LEU A 58 20.14 -20.99 -4.59
N SER A 59 19.20 -20.61 -5.46
CA SER A 59 19.00 -21.31 -6.73
C SER A 59 18.96 -20.38 -7.95
N ALA A 60 19.75 -20.74 -8.96
CA ALA A 60 19.68 -20.14 -10.29
C ALA A 60 18.41 -20.55 -11.04
N ASP A 61 17.94 -21.80 -10.88
CA ASP A 61 16.70 -22.28 -11.47
C ASP A 61 15.49 -21.48 -10.95
N GLU A 62 15.50 -21.09 -9.66
CA GLU A 62 14.47 -20.20 -9.09
C GLU A 62 14.49 -18.81 -9.73
N SER A 63 15.69 -18.27 -10.02
CA SER A 63 15.87 -17.01 -10.75
C SER A 63 15.36 -17.11 -12.19
N ASP A 64 15.56 -18.25 -12.86
CA ASP A 64 15.01 -18.48 -14.20
C ASP A 64 13.49 -18.72 -14.17
N ARG A 65 12.93 -19.34 -13.12
CA ARG A 65 11.46 -19.38 -12.90
C ARG A 65 10.88 -17.98 -12.67
N LEU A 66 11.59 -17.11 -11.96
CA LEU A 66 11.20 -15.69 -11.78
C LEU A 66 11.22 -14.96 -13.13
N ALA A 67 12.30 -15.13 -13.91
CA ALA A 67 12.44 -14.53 -15.23
C ALA A 67 11.32 -14.97 -16.19
N ALA A 68 10.99 -16.26 -16.18
CA ALA A 68 9.90 -16.84 -16.96
C ALA A 68 8.53 -16.30 -16.53
N ALA A 69 8.26 -16.17 -15.22
CA ALA A 69 7.01 -15.62 -14.70
C ALA A 69 6.80 -14.14 -15.07
N ILE A 70 7.85 -13.33 -14.99
CA ILE A 70 7.83 -11.94 -15.46
C ILE A 70 7.65 -11.87 -16.98
N SER A 71 8.26 -12.79 -17.73
CA SER A 71 8.17 -12.80 -19.21
C SER A 71 6.84 -13.30 -19.74
N ALA A 72 6.16 -14.19 -19.00
CA ALA A 72 4.81 -14.67 -19.32
C ALA A 72 3.69 -13.68 -18.95
N ALA A 73 3.99 -12.63 -18.18
CA ALA A 73 3.04 -11.56 -17.91
C ALA A 73 2.78 -10.74 -19.19
N PRO A 74 1.52 -10.45 -19.55
CA PRO A 74 1.19 -9.52 -20.64
C PRO A 74 1.79 -8.13 -20.41
N ASP A 75 2.22 -7.47 -21.48
CA ASP A 75 2.66 -6.06 -21.41
C ASP A 75 1.57 -5.16 -20.83
N GLY A 76 1.98 -4.15 -20.08
CA GLY A 76 1.09 -3.28 -19.31
C GLY A 76 0.65 -3.86 -17.96
N THR A 77 0.91 -5.13 -17.64
CA THR A 77 0.66 -5.70 -16.30
C THR A 77 1.42 -4.90 -15.24
N ILE A 78 0.73 -4.48 -14.17
CA ILE A 78 1.37 -3.83 -13.02
C ILE A 78 2.06 -4.91 -12.19
N VAL A 79 3.29 -4.66 -11.76
CA VAL A 79 4.11 -5.64 -11.02
C VAL A 79 4.63 -5.02 -9.74
N ALA A 80 4.35 -5.68 -8.62
CA ALA A 80 4.94 -5.39 -7.32
C ALA A 80 5.94 -6.49 -6.95
N LEU A 81 7.14 -6.11 -6.51
CA LEU A 81 8.26 -7.01 -6.28
C LEU A 81 9.04 -6.57 -5.03
N ALA A 82 9.34 -7.49 -4.13
CA ALA A 82 10.24 -7.26 -2.99
C ALA A 82 11.26 -8.39 -2.82
N THR A 83 12.45 -8.08 -2.26
CA THR A 83 13.25 -9.12 -1.58
C THR A 83 12.60 -9.47 -0.25
N TYR A 84 12.51 -10.77 0.06
CA TYR A 84 12.01 -11.33 1.31
C TYR A 84 13.14 -12.12 1.97
N GLU A 85 13.56 -11.71 3.17
CA GLU A 85 14.84 -12.07 3.81
C GLU A 85 16.06 -11.68 2.97
N GLU A 86 16.34 -12.43 1.90
CA GLU A 86 17.42 -12.21 0.94
C GLU A 86 17.01 -12.83 -0.41
N GLY A 87 17.32 -12.17 -1.53
CA GLY A 87 16.92 -12.65 -2.87
C GLY A 87 17.76 -12.17 -4.06
N THR A 88 18.98 -11.68 -3.83
CA THR A 88 19.86 -11.14 -4.87
C THR A 88 21.06 -12.06 -5.20
N ASN A 89 21.47 -12.91 -4.26
CA ASN A 89 22.71 -13.71 -4.33
C ASN A 89 22.83 -14.61 -5.58
N SER A 90 21.76 -15.33 -5.96
CA SER A 90 21.75 -16.26 -7.11
C SER A 90 20.95 -15.73 -8.31
N LEU A 91 20.80 -14.40 -8.45
CA LEU A 91 20.15 -13.81 -9.62
C LEU A 91 20.93 -14.10 -10.92
N THR A 92 20.25 -14.70 -11.88
CA THR A 92 20.74 -14.92 -13.25
C THR A 92 20.64 -13.64 -14.09
N ASP A 93 21.35 -13.57 -15.22
CA ASP A 93 21.26 -12.42 -16.13
C ASP A 93 19.87 -12.31 -16.78
N SER A 94 19.22 -13.43 -17.06
CA SER A 94 17.80 -13.55 -17.43
C SER A 94 16.88 -12.92 -16.39
N ALA A 95 17.07 -13.21 -15.10
CA ALA A 95 16.29 -12.61 -14.02
C ALA A 95 16.51 -11.09 -13.91
N ARG A 96 17.77 -10.62 -13.98
CA ARG A 96 18.08 -9.19 -14.00
C ARG A 96 17.45 -8.47 -15.20
N ALA A 97 17.54 -9.05 -16.40
CA ALA A 97 16.92 -8.50 -17.60
C ALA A 97 15.38 -8.48 -17.52
N ALA A 98 14.78 -9.51 -16.92
CA ALA A 98 13.34 -9.56 -16.69
C ALA A 98 12.89 -8.45 -15.72
N ILE A 99 13.60 -8.25 -14.61
CA ILE A 99 13.36 -7.16 -13.64
C ILE A 99 13.56 -5.78 -14.30
N ALA A 100 14.60 -5.60 -15.12
CA ALA A 100 14.80 -4.39 -15.93
C ALA A 100 13.60 -4.10 -16.85
N SER A 101 12.97 -5.14 -17.43
CA SER A 101 11.75 -5.00 -18.26
C SER A 101 10.49 -4.58 -17.50
N LEU A 102 10.55 -4.44 -16.17
CA LEU A 102 9.51 -3.83 -15.34
C LEU A 102 9.69 -2.31 -15.16
N GLY A 103 10.81 -1.76 -15.67
CA GLY A 103 11.22 -0.38 -15.50
C GLY A 103 12.20 -0.14 -14.35
N ALA A 104 12.84 -1.18 -13.80
CA ALA A 104 13.95 -1.07 -12.84
C ALA A 104 15.16 -0.34 -13.47
N ALA A 105 15.98 0.34 -12.66
CA ALA A 105 17.28 0.88 -13.07
C ALA A 105 18.44 0.33 -12.24
N THR A 106 18.16 -0.21 -11.05
CA THR A 106 19.19 -0.70 -10.13
C THR A 106 19.68 -2.08 -10.57
N ASP A 107 20.96 -2.19 -10.95
CA ASP A 107 21.60 -3.52 -11.03
C ASP A 107 21.70 -4.11 -9.62
N LEU A 108 21.15 -5.32 -9.43
CA LEU A 108 21.14 -6.06 -8.17
C LEU A 108 22.34 -7.01 -8.01
N LYS A 109 23.21 -7.13 -9.02
CA LYS A 109 24.36 -8.03 -9.00
C LYS A 109 25.31 -7.71 -7.84
N GLY A 110 25.54 -8.71 -6.99
CA GLY A 110 26.45 -8.61 -5.84
C GLY A 110 25.94 -7.78 -4.67
N LYS A 111 24.63 -7.49 -4.59
CA LYS A 111 24.01 -6.66 -3.55
C LYS A 111 23.32 -7.48 -2.45
N SER A 112 23.93 -8.58 -2.05
CA SER A 112 23.44 -9.48 -0.99
C SER A 112 23.24 -8.75 0.34
N GLY A 113 22.13 -9.03 1.02
CA GLY A 113 21.68 -8.42 2.26
C GLY A 113 20.71 -7.25 2.08
N ALA A 114 20.57 -6.73 0.85
CA ALA A 114 19.87 -5.48 0.61
C ALA A 114 18.33 -5.60 0.57
N ALA A 115 17.68 -4.59 1.13
CA ALA A 115 16.25 -4.37 0.93
C ALA A 115 16.02 -3.80 -0.47
N TYR A 116 15.11 -4.41 -1.22
CA TYR A 116 14.74 -3.98 -2.56
C TYR A 116 13.22 -4.06 -2.72
N ALA A 117 12.61 -2.95 -3.13
CA ALA A 117 11.19 -2.84 -3.38
C ALA A 117 10.96 -2.13 -4.73
N LEU A 118 10.08 -2.70 -5.56
CA LEU A 118 9.73 -2.17 -6.86
C LEU A 118 8.23 -2.25 -7.11
N ILE A 119 7.64 -1.14 -7.58
CA ILE A 119 6.36 -1.11 -8.27
C ILE A 119 6.60 -0.64 -9.70
N GLY A 120 6.51 -1.58 -10.64
CA GLY A 120 6.80 -1.39 -12.06
C GLY A 120 5.66 -1.83 -12.97
N VAL A 121 5.92 -1.83 -14.27
CA VAL A 121 4.98 -2.25 -15.31
C VAL A 121 5.72 -3.07 -16.34
N LYS A 122 5.18 -4.24 -16.68
CA LYS A 122 5.76 -5.11 -17.70
C LYS A 122 5.82 -4.40 -19.07
N GLY A 123 7.02 -4.34 -19.65
CA GLY A 123 7.30 -3.67 -20.92
C GLY A 123 7.73 -2.20 -20.75
N ALA A 124 7.86 -1.69 -19.52
CA ALA A 124 8.28 -0.31 -19.29
C ALA A 124 9.80 -0.12 -19.47
N ALA A 125 10.20 1.06 -19.95
CA ALA A 125 11.60 1.45 -20.03
C ALA A 125 12.25 1.52 -18.64
N ALA A 126 13.53 1.13 -18.58
CA ALA A 126 14.36 1.18 -17.37
C ALA A 126 14.36 2.57 -16.71
N GLY A 127 14.39 2.60 -15.37
CA GLY A 127 14.32 3.82 -14.57
C GLY A 127 12.95 4.51 -14.52
N THR A 128 11.88 3.86 -15.01
CA THR A 128 10.52 4.42 -14.95
C THR A 128 9.62 3.79 -13.89
N ALA A 129 10.06 2.74 -13.20
CA ALA A 129 9.37 2.15 -12.05
C ALA A 129 9.53 2.99 -10.78
N ILE A 130 8.65 2.80 -9.79
CA ILE A 130 8.93 3.24 -8.42
C ILE A 130 9.85 2.19 -7.80
N GLU A 131 11.14 2.47 -7.83
CA GLU A 131 12.19 1.60 -7.31
C GLU A 131 12.76 2.18 -6.00
N ARG A 132 13.05 1.30 -5.04
CA ARG A 132 13.79 1.61 -3.82
C ARG A 132 14.76 0.49 -3.51
N PHE A 133 15.94 0.90 -3.07
CA PHE A 133 17.05 0.03 -2.71
C PHE A 133 17.77 0.64 -1.52
N ASP A 134 18.05 -0.15 -0.50
CA ASP A 134 18.95 0.22 0.59
C ASP A 134 19.72 -1.02 1.08
N PRO A 135 21.06 -0.95 1.24
CA PRO A 135 21.85 -2.09 1.67
C PRO A 135 21.77 -2.41 3.16
N THR A 136 21.19 -1.53 4.00
CA THR A 136 21.22 -1.65 5.47
C THR A 136 19.89 -1.38 6.15
N ALA A 137 18.97 -0.65 5.53
CA ALA A 137 17.66 -0.30 6.07
C ALA A 137 16.51 -0.95 5.28
N ALA A 138 15.32 -1.03 5.90
CA ALA A 138 14.10 -1.41 5.20
C ALA A 138 13.65 -0.29 4.24
N VAL A 139 13.02 -0.65 3.11
CA VAL A 139 12.53 0.30 2.11
C VAL A 139 11.05 0.12 1.79
N THR A 140 10.35 1.21 1.51
CA THR A 140 8.96 1.21 1.04
C THR A 140 8.80 1.89 -0.32
N ALA A 141 8.13 1.21 -1.25
CA ALA A 141 7.64 1.76 -2.50
C ALA A 141 6.11 1.72 -2.49
N ASP A 142 5.48 2.88 -2.68
CA ASP A 142 4.02 3.04 -2.60
C ASP A 142 3.48 3.76 -3.84
N VAL A 143 2.34 3.27 -4.35
CA VAL A 143 1.51 3.90 -5.39
C VAL A 143 0.08 3.97 -4.88
N GLY A 144 -0.55 5.13 -4.93
CA GLY A 144 -1.92 5.26 -4.45
C GLY A 144 -2.35 6.70 -4.17
N VAL A 145 -3.60 6.89 -3.74
CA VAL A 145 -4.11 8.22 -3.38
C VAL A 145 -3.42 8.78 -2.12
N GLY A 146 -2.95 7.91 -1.23
CA GLY A 146 -2.12 8.24 -0.07
C GLY A 146 -0.61 8.28 -0.34
N ALA A 147 -0.13 7.76 -1.48
CA ALA A 147 1.30 7.76 -1.80
C ALA A 147 1.78 9.18 -2.12
N LEU A 148 2.65 9.71 -1.26
CA LEU A 148 3.18 11.06 -1.34
C LEU A 148 4.71 11.01 -1.29
N PRO A 149 5.42 11.75 -2.16
CA PRO A 149 6.87 11.85 -2.04
C PRO A 149 7.22 12.54 -0.72
N ALA A 150 8.10 11.92 0.07
CA ALA A 150 8.61 12.51 1.29
C ALA A 150 9.27 13.87 0.99
N ARG A 151 8.97 14.87 1.82
CA ARG A 151 9.47 16.24 1.71
C ARG A 151 10.26 16.59 2.96
N ALA A 152 11.51 17.03 2.78
CA ALA A 152 12.41 17.35 3.89
C ALA A 152 11.97 18.59 4.68
N ASP A 153 11.16 19.46 4.05
CA ASP A 153 10.53 20.65 4.62
C ASP A 153 9.11 20.39 5.18
N ALA A 154 8.63 19.14 5.16
CA ALA A 154 7.30 18.81 5.67
C ALA A 154 7.23 18.95 7.19
N THR A 155 6.30 19.78 7.67
CA THR A 155 5.94 19.90 9.08
C THR A 155 4.53 19.36 9.32
N PHE A 156 4.35 18.72 10.47
CA PHE A 156 3.09 18.12 10.88
C PHE A 156 2.94 18.20 12.41
N SER A 157 1.77 18.60 12.88
CA SER A 157 1.36 18.42 14.27
C SER A 157 -0.11 18.03 14.35
N SER A 158 -0.47 17.25 15.38
CA SER A 158 -1.84 16.81 15.61
C SER A 158 -2.19 16.85 17.09
N GLN A 159 -3.45 17.17 17.37
CA GLN A 159 -4.04 17.13 18.71
C GLN A 159 -5.38 16.40 18.63
N ILE A 160 -5.56 15.38 19.46
CA ILE A 160 -6.88 14.74 19.63
C ILE A 160 -7.76 15.69 20.45
N VAL A 161 -8.89 16.11 19.88
CA VAL A 161 -9.90 16.96 20.53
C VAL A 161 -10.93 16.10 21.26
N SER A 162 -11.32 14.98 20.65
CA SER A 162 -12.28 14.05 21.22
C SER A 162 -11.96 12.62 20.81
N TYR A 163 -12.11 11.70 21.75
CA TYR A 163 -11.88 10.27 21.55
C TYR A 163 -13.01 9.48 22.21
N GLN A 164 -13.82 8.84 21.39
CA GLN A 164 -14.96 8.00 21.76
C GLN A 164 -14.94 6.72 20.92
N PRO A 165 -15.57 5.61 21.37
CA PRO A 165 -15.53 4.34 20.64
C PRO A 165 -16.06 4.40 19.19
N ASP A 166 -17.03 5.30 18.93
CA ASP A 166 -17.66 5.51 17.62
C ASP A 166 -17.25 6.83 16.94
N ARG A 167 -16.41 7.65 17.57
CA ARG A 167 -16.00 8.97 17.04
C ARG A 167 -14.62 9.38 17.52
N VAL A 168 -13.76 9.79 16.58
CA VAL A 168 -12.48 10.45 16.90
C VAL A 168 -12.38 11.75 16.13
N THR A 169 -12.08 12.85 16.82
CA THR A 169 -11.87 14.17 16.21
C THR A 169 -10.48 14.68 16.58
N LEU A 170 -9.72 15.12 15.57
CA LEU A 170 -8.37 15.66 15.69
C LEU A 170 -8.29 17.04 15.04
N LEU A 171 -7.49 17.94 15.59
CA LEU A 171 -6.97 19.11 14.88
C LEU A 171 -5.60 18.74 14.30
N VAL A 172 -5.35 19.10 13.04
CA VAL A 172 -4.11 18.75 12.34
C VAL A 172 -3.56 19.95 11.56
N GLN A 173 -2.33 20.35 11.87
CA GLN A 173 -1.59 21.37 11.12
C GLN A 173 -0.53 20.69 10.26
N ASN A 174 -0.52 20.97 8.96
CA ASN A 174 0.45 20.43 8.01
C ASN A 174 0.73 21.42 6.87
N ASN A 175 2.00 21.68 6.56
CA ASN A 175 2.38 22.67 5.53
C ASN A 175 2.38 22.12 4.08
N VAL A 176 2.20 20.80 3.91
CA VAL A 176 2.16 20.10 2.62
C VAL A 176 0.99 19.13 2.59
N ARG A 177 0.54 18.70 1.40
CA ARG A 177 -0.43 17.60 1.27
C ARG A 177 0.13 16.38 2.01
N GLY A 178 -0.66 15.81 2.91
CA GLY A 178 -0.25 14.72 3.81
C GLY A 178 -1.24 13.57 3.82
N LEU A 179 -0.82 12.44 4.41
CA LEU A 179 -1.67 11.33 4.78
C LEU A 179 -1.69 11.24 6.30
N LEU A 180 -2.78 11.66 6.95
CA LEU A 180 -2.98 11.39 8.37
C LEU A 180 -3.36 9.91 8.49
N ALA A 181 -2.53 9.12 9.15
CA ALA A 181 -2.91 7.81 9.66
C ALA A 181 -3.15 7.89 11.17
N VAL A 182 -4.22 7.26 11.65
CA VAL A 182 -4.50 7.06 13.09
C VAL A 182 -4.36 5.58 13.42
N SER A 183 -3.84 5.24 14.60
CA SER A 183 -3.50 3.86 14.99
C SER A 183 -4.73 3.01 15.37
N GLU A 184 -5.72 3.01 14.50
CA GLU A 184 -7.10 2.60 14.74
C GLU A 184 -7.62 1.77 13.56
N ALA A 185 -8.37 0.70 13.81
CA ALA A 185 -8.75 -0.26 12.78
C ALA A 185 -9.77 0.26 11.75
N ALA A 186 -9.46 0.08 10.45
CA ALA A 186 -10.27 0.50 9.31
C ALA A 186 -11.37 -0.51 8.94
N PHE A 187 -12.25 -0.81 9.89
CA PHE A 187 -13.41 -1.69 9.68
C PHE A 187 -14.47 -1.06 8.76
N PRO A 188 -15.25 -1.86 8.01
CA PRO A 188 -16.35 -1.35 7.18
C PRO A 188 -17.39 -0.59 8.01
N GLY A 189 -17.77 0.61 7.57
CA GLY A 189 -18.74 1.46 8.26
C GLY A 189 -18.17 2.72 8.90
N TRP A 190 -16.85 2.93 8.89
CA TRP A 190 -16.27 4.23 9.21
C TRP A 190 -16.49 5.24 8.07
N GLU A 191 -16.99 6.43 8.42
CA GLU A 191 -17.03 7.64 7.60
C GLU A 191 -15.97 8.61 8.12
N ALA A 192 -15.39 9.45 7.25
CA ALA A 192 -14.48 10.52 7.66
C ALA A 192 -14.85 11.85 7.02
N TYR A 193 -14.46 12.92 7.70
CA TYR A 193 -14.73 14.30 7.36
C TYR A 193 -13.47 15.13 7.62
N VAL A 194 -13.10 15.99 6.67
CA VAL A 194 -12.03 16.98 6.82
C VAL A 194 -12.69 18.35 6.65
N ASP A 195 -12.64 19.19 7.68
CA ASP A 195 -13.35 20.47 7.77
C ASP A 195 -14.86 20.34 7.46
N GLY A 196 -15.46 19.26 7.96
CA GLY A 196 -16.86 18.90 7.71
C GLY A 196 -17.16 18.29 6.33
N MET A 197 -16.20 18.28 5.40
CA MET A 197 -16.39 17.72 4.06
C MET A 197 -16.15 16.20 4.03
N PRO A 198 -17.11 15.39 3.54
CA PRO A 198 -16.95 13.94 3.43
C PRO A 198 -15.69 13.55 2.67
N THR A 199 -14.83 12.76 3.30
CA THR A 199 -13.51 12.37 2.78
C THR A 199 -13.39 10.85 2.81
N PRO A 200 -12.90 10.20 1.74
CA PRO A 200 -12.71 8.75 1.73
C PRO A 200 -11.78 8.28 2.86
N VAL A 201 -12.23 7.31 3.65
CA VAL A 201 -11.38 6.59 4.61
C VAL A 201 -10.46 5.66 3.82
N LEU A 202 -9.16 5.92 3.91
CA LEU A 202 -8.10 5.09 3.33
C LEU A 202 -7.58 4.09 4.37
N ARG A 203 -6.81 3.11 3.90
CA ARG A 203 -6.02 2.21 4.75
C ARG A 203 -4.55 2.61 4.67
N ALA A 204 -3.93 2.81 5.82
CA ALA A 204 -2.48 2.90 5.97
C ALA A 204 -1.96 1.67 6.74
N ASN A 205 -0.70 1.32 6.58
CA ASN A 205 -0.01 0.30 7.39
C ASN A 205 -0.83 -1.01 7.55
N GLY A 206 -1.46 -1.48 6.47
CA GLY A 206 -2.38 -2.62 6.44
C GLY A 206 -3.77 -2.34 7.01
N MET A 207 -3.89 -2.01 8.31
CA MET A 207 -5.19 -1.93 9.00
C MET A 207 -5.56 -0.55 9.57
N GLN A 208 -4.66 0.44 9.54
CA GLN A 208 -4.90 1.75 10.15
C GLN A 208 -5.84 2.60 9.29
N ARG A 209 -6.75 3.34 9.92
CA ARG A 209 -7.58 4.36 9.26
C ARG A 209 -6.71 5.54 8.86
N ALA A 210 -6.91 6.05 7.64
CA ALA A 210 -6.22 7.24 7.17
C ALA A 210 -7.13 8.16 6.33
N VAL A 211 -6.72 9.43 6.21
CA VAL A 211 -7.29 10.39 5.25
C VAL A 211 -6.18 11.24 4.63
N VAL A 212 -6.39 11.66 3.39
CA VAL A 212 -5.56 12.68 2.76
C VAL A 212 -5.97 14.06 3.29
N LEU A 213 -4.98 14.86 3.66
CA LEU A 213 -5.16 16.26 4.00
C LEU A 213 -4.51 17.15 2.92
N PRO A 214 -5.15 18.23 2.46
CA PRO A 214 -4.48 19.30 1.74
C PRO A 214 -3.50 20.04 2.69
N PRO A 215 -2.65 20.96 2.22
CA PRO A 215 -1.92 21.86 3.11
C PRO A 215 -2.90 22.73 3.92
N ALA A 216 -2.71 22.78 5.23
CA ALA A 216 -3.40 23.70 6.12
C ALA A 216 -2.78 25.09 6.04
N LEU A 217 -3.60 26.14 6.17
CA LEU A 217 -3.08 27.50 6.37
C LEU A 217 -2.45 27.60 7.77
N GLU A 218 -1.40 28.41 7.91
CA GLU A 218 -0.70 28.55 9.19
C GLU A 218 -1.64 29.09 10.28
N GLY A 219 -1.71 28.38 11.42
CA GLY A 219 -2.62 28.70 12.53
C GLY A 219 -4.08 28.31 12.30
N GLN A 220 -4.41 27.64 11.18
CA GLN A 220 -5.73 27.12 10.86
C GLN A 220 -5.64 25.61 10.60
N PRO A 221 -5.51 24.79 11.67
CA PRO A 221 -5.45 23.34 11.53
C PRO A 221 -6.77 22.77 11.03
N HIS A 222 -6.70 21.72 10.21
CA HIS A 222 -7.85 20.97 9.74
C HIS A 222 -8.55 20.27 10.90
N GLU A 223 -9.89 20.32 10.94
CA GLU A 223 -10.67 19.43 11.80
C GLU A 223 -10.93 18.12 11.07
N VAL A 224 -10.29 17.05 11.55
CA VAL A 224 -10.44 15.70 11.00
C VAL A 224 -11.29 14.86 11.94
N THR A 225 -12.48 14.47 11.47
CA THR A 225 -13.43 13.68 12.25
C THR A 225 -13.72 12.34 11.58
N PHE A 226 -13.47 11.24 12.29
CA PHE A 226 -13.92 9.90 11.93
C PHE A 226 -15.17 9.54 12.74
N VAL A 227 -16.19 8.93 12.11
CA VAL A 227 -17.45 8.50 12.75
C VAL A 227 -17.83 7.09 12.30
N TYR A 228 -18.19 6.21 13.23
CA TYR A 228 -18.60 4.85 12.92
C TYR A 228 -20.11 4.77 12.73
N ARG A 229 -20.56 4.42 11.52
CA ARG A 229 -21.98 4.28 11.17
C ARG A 229 -22.23 3.00 10.35
N PRO A 230 -22.05 1.81 10.94
CA PRO A 230 -22.17 0.53 10.24
C PRO A 230 -23.60 0.30 9.72
N LEU A 231 -23.70 -0.37 8.57
CA LEU A 231 -24.98 -0.74 7.96
C LEU A 231 -25.85 -1.60 8.88
N SER A 232 -25.23 -2.48 9.69
CA SER A 232 -25.93 -3.33 10.66
C SER A 232 -26.72 -2.54 11.70
N ALA A 233 -26.17 -1.42 12.21
CA ALA A 233 -26.88 -0.56 13.16
C ALA A 233 -28.07 0.16 12.50
N ARG A 234 -27.91 0.61 11.25
CA ARG A 234 -29.01 1.25 10.47
C ARG A 234 -30.14 0.24 10.20
N VAL A 235 -29.80 -0.97 9.77
CA VAL A 235 -30.76 -2.06 9.51
C VAL A 235 -31.43 -2.52 10.82
N GLY A 236 -30.67 -2.72 11.89
CA GLY A 236 -31.22 -3.07 13.20
C GLY A 236 -32.17 -2.02 13.75
N GLY A 237 -31.84 -0.73 13.63
CA GLY A 237 -32.73 0.37 14.00
C GLY A 237 -34.04 0.37 13.18
N ALA A 238 -33.96 0.13 11.87
CA ALA A 238 -35.15 0.04 11.01
C ALA A 238 -36.03 -1.17 11.35
N ILE A 239 -35.44 -2.34 11.63
CA ILE A 239 -36.17 -3.54 12.07
C ILE A 239 -36.85 -3.29 13.42
N SER A 240 -36.15 -2.70 14.40
CA SER A 240 -36.72 -2.36 15.70
C SER A 240 -37.87 -1.35 15.60
N ALA A 241 -37.75 -0.34 14.73
CA ALA A 241 -38.83 0.62 14.48
C ALA A 241 -40.05 -0.05 13.84
N LEU A 242 -39.85 -0.92 12.84
CA LEU A 242 -40.94 -1.68 12.22
C LEU A 242 -41.61 -2.64 13.20
N ALA A 243 -40.83 -3.35 14.02
CA ALA A 243 -41.36 -4.23 15.06
C ALA A 243 -42.17 -3.46 16.12
N LEU A 244 -41.73 -2.25 16.47
CA LEU A 244 -42.46 -1.37 17.40
C LEU A 244 -43.79 -0.88 16.79
N LEU A 245 -43.80 -0.47 15.52
CA LEU A 245 -45.04 -0.08 14.82
C LEU A 245 -46.05 -1.24 14.77
N LEU A 246 -45.60 -2.43 14.38
CA LEU A 246 -46.41 -3.65 14.36
C LEU A 246 -46.93 -4.03 15.76
N ALA A 247 -46.12 -3.87 16.81
CA ALA A 247 -46.53 -4.13 18.19
C ALA A 247 -47.52 -3.09 18.75
N LEU A 248 -47.48 -1.84 18.25
CA LEU A 248 -48.42 -0.78 18.60
C LEU A 248 -49.70 -0.79 17.75
N GLY A 249 -49.78 -1.64 16.71
CA GLY A 249 -50.95 -1.77 15.84
C GLY A 249 -51.14 -0.61 14.86
N VAL A 250 -50.03 0.01 14.42
CA VAL A 250 -49.98 1.09 13.40
C VAL A 250 -49.61 0.52 12.04
#